data_AF-A0A2C5XZL2-F1
#
_entry.id   AF-A0A2C5XZL2-F1
#
_cell.length_a   1.000
_cell.length_b   1.000
_cell.length_c   1.000
_cell.angle_alpha   90.00
_cell.angle_beta   90.00
_cell.angle_gamma   90.00
#
_symmetry.space_group_name_H-M   'P 1'
#
loop_
_entity.id
_entity.type
_entity.pdbx_description
1 polymer ?
#
loop_
_entity_poly.entity_id
_entity_poly.type
_entity_poly.pdbx_seq_one_letter_code
_entity_poly.pdbx_strand_id
1 'polypeptide(L)'
;MDWKSTFAAFVRDERLHAAAIGLAAFGIVSTMLTVLAKIRDANEITPVEPKTQYITQETEDALPNSTLDTLLQHPNVSIRDVATRILCDRAINNKEILEILLHGLAQEQYEYRIKSLRALNLLMGLSSSNPDYILRLHKQNAYHFIVCCLEHCLNDCAVPDLSDSHWDEYQLRDKAEKLCLALAYQLCSNHGARKLAKAGFVEKWLAKQDWGTHPEMRVLRFAMYMGRKKNRIVEVVNKLRQCHSGMRALRDAKLLKEPSPNSLPNSPRSRQLREGSVEQRRLRRQHREAMVLNDGTRPLGQADIIERDHDSPA
;
A
#
# COMPACT_ATOMS: atom_id res chain seq x y z
N MET A 1 35.54 -10.34 -97.87
CA MET A 1 36.39 -9.58 -96.94
C MET A 1 35.44 -8.56 -96.30
N ASP A 2 35.22 -8.46 -95.00
CA ASP A 2 36.29 -8.25 -94.04
C ASP A 2 35.86 -8.34 -92.55
N TRP A 3 34.83 -9.11 -92.17
CA TRP A 3 34.32 -9.09 -90.78
C TRP A 3 35.35 -9.52 -89.73
N LYS A 4 36.27 -10.42 -90.08
CA LYS A 4 37.38 -10.83 -89.21
C LYS A 4 38.40 -9.71 -89.01
N SER A 5 38.63 -8.85 -90.00
CA SER A 5 39.53 -7.69 -89.83
C SER A 5 38.85 -6.58 -89.03
N THR A 6 37.53 -6.38 -89.20
CA THR A 6 36.76 -5.39 -88.44
C THR A 6 36.68 -5.79 -86.98
N PHE A 7 36.50 -7.08 -86.69
CA PHE A 7 36.55 -7.60 -85.32
C PHE A 7 37.95 -7.52 -84.72
N ALA A 8 39.00 -7.81 -85.51
CA ALA A 8 40.38 -7.67 -85.06
C ALA A 8 40.78 -6.21 -84.82
N ALA A 9 40.29 -5.25 -85.62
CA ALA A 9 40.50 -3.82 -85.42
C ALA A 9 39.69 -3.28 -84.24
N PHE A 10 38.47 -3.78 -84.04
CA PHE A 10 37.60 -3.44 -82.91
C PHE A 10 38.16 -3.95 -81.58
N VAL A 11 38.74 -5.16 -81.57
CA VAL A 11 39.44 -5.71 -80.40
C VAL A 11 40.76 -4.96 -80.13
N ARG A 12 41.40 -4.37 -81.15
CA ARG A 12 42.63 -3.58 -80.99
C ARG A 12 42.40 -2.12 -80.59
N ASP A 13 41.15 -1.72 -80.38
CA ASP A 13 40.79 -0.38 -79.94
C ASP A 13 41.13 -0.23 -78.45
N GLU A 14 41.98 0.74 -78.12
CA GLU A 14 42.44 1.03 -76.75
C GLU A 14 41.26 1.37 -75.82
N ARG A 15 40.17 1.89 -76.38
CA ARG A 15 38.94 2.21 -75.65
C ARG A 15 38.22 0.96 -75.14
N LEU A 16 38.31 -0.15 -75.87
CA LEU A 16 37.69 -1.42 -75.51
C LEU A 16 38.47 -2.12 -74.40
N HIS A 17 39.81 -2.00 -74.42
CA HIS A 17 40.67 -2.43 -73.32
C HIS A 17 40.41 -1.60 -72.04
N ALA A 18 40.32 -0.28 -72.16
CA ALA A 18 39.99 0.59 -71.02
C ALA A 18 38.62 0.27 -70.43
N ALA A 19 37.61 0.02 -71.27
CA ALA A 19 36.28 -0.39 -70.84
C ALA A 19 36.30 -1.77 -70.16
N ALA A 20 37.00 -2.76 -70.72
CA ALA A 20 37.12 -4.10 -70.15
C ALA A 20 37.84 -4.09 -68.79
N ILE A 21 38.93 -3.32 -68.67
CA ILE A 21 39.66 -3.13 -67.41
C ILE A 21 38.78 -2.42 -66.37
N GLY A 22 38.04 -1.38 -66.78
CA GLY A 22 37.10 -0.68 -65.91
C GLY A 22 35.99 -1.60 -65.38
N LEU A 23 35.45 -2.47 -66.23
CA LEU A 23 34.40 -3.41 -65.88
C LEU A 23 34.93 -4.52 -64.96
N ALA A 24 36.14 -5.02 -65.21
CA ALA A 24 36.82 -5.98 -64.34
C ALA A 24 37.13 -5.38 -62.97
N ALA A 25 37.66 -4.15 -62.91
CA ALA A 25 37.95 -3.45 -61.66
C ALA A 25 36.68 -3.20 -60.85
N PHE A 26 35.59 -2.77 -61.50
CA PHE A 26 34.30 -2.60 -60.85
C PHE A 26 33.76 -3.92 -60.27
N GLY A 27 33.88 -5.02 -61.01
CA GLY A 27 33.49 -6.34 -60.54
C GLY A 27 34.29 -6.78 -59.30
N ILE A 28 35.60 -6.57 -59.30
CA ILE A 28 36.46 -6.92 -58.15
C ILE A 28 36.10 -6.07 -56.92
N VAL A 29 35.94 -4.76 -57.08
CA VAL A 29 35.59 -3.88 -55.96
C VAL A 29 34.19 -4.20 -55.41
N SER A 30 33.22 -4.43 -56.28
CA SER A 30 31.85 -4.77 -55.88
C SER A 30 31.78 -6.11 -55.15
N THR A 31 32.51 -7.12 -55.62
CA THR A 31 32.60 -8.42 -54.94
C THR A 31 33.31 -8.30 -53.60
N MET A 32 34.39 -7.52 -53.50
CA MET A 32 35.08 -7.27 -52.24
C MET A 32 34.16 -6.58 -51.22
N LEU A 33 33.38 -5.57 -51.65
CA LEU A 33 32.43 -4.87 -50.78
C LEU A 33 31.31 -5.79 -50.28
N THR A 34 30.76 -6.64 -51.14
CA THR A 34 29.70 -7.58 -50.75
C THR A 34 30.20 -8.67 -49.81
N VAL A 35 31.42 -9.18 -50.02
CA VAL A 35 32.06 -10.14 -49.11
C VAL A 35 32.33 -9.50 -47.75
N LEU A 36 32.87 -8.27 -47.72
CA LEU A 36 33.11 -7.54 -46.48
C LEU A 36 31.82 -7.22 -45.72
N ALA A 37 30.76 -6.83 -46.41
CA ALA A 37 29.45 -6.63 -45.80
C ALA A 37 28.93 -7.93 -45.18
N LYS A 38 29.05 -9.05 -45.89
CA LYS A 38 28.62 -10.36 -45.39
C LYS A 38 29.42 -10.82 -44.16
N ILE A 39 30.73 -10.55 -44.14
CA ILE A 39 31.60 -10.86 -42.98
C ILE A 39 31.29 -9.94 -41.80
N ARG A 40 31.06 -8.64 -42.04
CA ARG A 40 30.66 -7.68 -41.01
C ARG A 40 29.36 -8.12 -40.36
N ASP A 41 28.34 -8.42 -41.16
CA ASP A 41 27.02 -8.79 -40.66
C ASP A 41 27.05 -10.16 -39.94
N ALA A 42 27.92 -11.09 -40.38
CA ALA A 42 28.13 -12.36 -39.69
C ALA A 42 28.90 -12.23 -38.36
N ASN A 43 29.69 -11.16 -38.19
CA ASN A 43 30.48 -10.89 -37.00
C ASN A 43 29.89 -9.77 -36.14
N GLU A 44 28.71 -9.26 -36.48
CA GLU A 44 28.01 -8.27 -35.66
C GLU A 44 27.54 -8.98 -34.38
N ILE A 45 28.32 -8.80 -33.31
CA ILE A 45 27.95 -9.25 -31.98
C ILE A 45 26.80 -8.35 -31.54
N THR A 46 25.57 -8.82 -31.73
CA THR A 46 24.41 -8.14 -31.17
C THR A 46 24.63 -8.05 -29.66
N PRO A 47 24.57 -6.84 -29.06
CA PRO A 47 24.69 -6.72 -27.62
C PRO A 47 23.59 -7.58 -27.02
N VAL A 48 23.99 -8.63 -26.31
CA VAL A 48 23.05 -9.52 -25.64
C VAL A 48 22.27 -8.65 -24.68
N GLU A 49 20.99 -8.42 -24.99
CA GLU A 49 20.09 -7.77 -24.04
C GLU A 49 20.24 -8.53 -22.72
N PRO A 50 20.63 -7.86 -21.62
CA PRO A 50 20.83 -8.57 -20.37
C PRO A 50 19.50 -9.25 -20.07
N LYS A 51 19.50 -10.59 -20.06
CA LYS A 51 18.34 -11.37 -19.62
C LYS A 51 17.90 -10.71 -18.33
N THR A 52 16.66 -10.27 -18.27
CA THR A 52 16.06 -9.69 -17.07
C THR A 52 16.11 -10.77 -16.00
N GLN A 53 17.22 -10.80 -15.24
CA GLN A 53 17.28 -11.60 -14.03
C GLN A 53 16.21 -10.99 -13.14
N TYR A 54 15.16 -11.78 -12.87
CA TYR A 54 14.19 -11.41 -11.86
C TYR A 54 14.97 -11.23 -10.57
N ILE A 55 15.07 -9.98 -10.11
CA ILE A 55 15.68 -9.62 -8.83
C ILE A 55 14.82 -10.33 -7.79
N THR A 56 15.35 -11.42 -7.21
CA THR A 56 14.68 -12.14 -6.13
C THR A 56 14.94 -11.43 -4.82
N GLN A 57 14.08 -11.63 -3.82
CA GLN A 57 14.28 -11.10 -2.47
C GLN A 57 15.69 -11.43 -1.91
N GLU A 58 16.22 -12.62 -2.22
CA GLU A 58 17.57 -13.03 -1.81
C GLU A 58 18.67 -12.11 -2.37
N THR A 59 18.51 -11.61 -3.60
CA THR A 59 19.45 -10.67 -4.20
C THR A 59 19.36 -9.28 -3.57
N GLU A 60 18.19 -8.84 -3.13
CA GLU A 60 18.01 -7.59 -2.38
C GLU A 60 18.58 -7.69 -0.97
N ASP A 61 18.38 -8.83 -0.31
CA ASP A 61 18.90 -9.11 1.04
C ASP A 61 20.44 -9.25 1.04
N ALA A 62 21.02 -9.72 -0.07
CA ALA A 62 22.47 -9.84 -0.25
C ALA A 62 23.20 -8.49 -0.41
N LEU A 63 22.48 -7.39 -0.64
CA LEU A 63 23.09 -6.06 -0.76
C LEU A 63 23.72 -5.62 0.58
N PRO A 64 25.01 -5.26 0.61
CA PRO A 64 25.65 -4.75 1.82
C PRO A 64 24.97 -3.47 2.32
N ASN A 65 24.92 -3.30 3.66
CA ASN A 65 24.33 -2.11 4.27
C ASN A 65 25.05 -0.82 3.86
N SER A 66 26.35 -0.87 3.59
CA SER A 66 27.14 0.26 3.07
C SER A 66 26.73 0.68 1.66
N THR A 67 26.38 -0.30 0.81
CA THR A 67 25.86 -0.04 -0.53
C THR A 67 24.48 0.62 -0.44
N LEU A 68 23.59 0.11 0.42
CA LEU A 68 22.30 0.75 0.66
C LEU A 68 22.43 2.18 1.19
N ASP A 69 23.35 2.44 2.12
CA ASP A 69 23.60 3.80 2.62
C ASP A 69 24.04 4.75 1.50
N THR A 70 24.92 4.28 0.60
CA THR A 70 25.33 5.05 -0.59
C THR A 70 24.14 5.33 -1.52
N LEU A 71 23.27 4.33 -1.75
CA LEU A 71 22.10 4.48 -2.60
C LEU A 71 21.04 5.41 -2.00
N LEU A 72 20.89 5.41 -0.68
CA LEU A 72 19.99 6.33 0.04
C LEU A 72 20.46 7.79 -0.03
N GLN A 73 21.76 8.02 -0.17
CA GLN A 73 22.34 9.36 -0.34
C GLN A 73 22.40 9.81 -1.80
N HIS A 74 21.99 8.96 -2.74
CA HIS A 74 22.08 9.25 -4.16
C HIS A 74 21.17 10.44 -4.57
N PRO A 75 21.60 11.36 -5.46
CA PRO A 75 20.80 12.53 -5.84
C PRO A 75 19.50 12.17 -6.57
N ASN A 76 19.48 11.05 -7.29
CA ASN A 76 18.28 10.56 -7.98
C ASN A 76 17.26 10.00 -6.98
N VAL A 77 16.09 10.65 -6.90
CA VAL A 77 14.97 10.28 -6.04
C VAL A 77 14.51 8.84 -6.29
N SER A 78 14.44 8.40 -7.55
CA SER A 78 13.98 7.05 -7.88
C SER A 78 14.91 5.97 -7.32
N ILE A 79 16.22 6.22 -7.32
CA ILE A 79 17.20 5.30 -6.74
C ILE A 79 17.04 5.25 -5.22
N ARG A 80 16.86 6.40 -4.57
CA ARG A 80 16.61 6.46 -3.13
C ARG A 80 15.32 5.76 -2.74
N ASP A 81 14.25 5.90 -3.52
CA ASP A 81 12.96 5.28 -3.24
C ASP A 81 13.05 3.75 -3.31
N VAL A 82 13.76 3.22 -4.32
CA VAL A 82 14.03 1.78 -4.44
C VAL A 82 14.90 1.30 -3.26
N ALA A 83 15.98 2.01 -2.93
CA ALA A 83 16.83 1.66 -1.79
C ALA A 83 16.06 1.70 -0.45
N THR A 84 15.18 2.68 -0.29
CA THR A 84 14.29 2.79 0.89
C THR A 84 13.34 1.61 0.96
N ARG A 85 12.75 1.20 -0.17
CA ARG A 85 11.86 0.04 -0.23
C ARG A 85 12.59 -1.24 0.15
N ILE A 86 13.75 -1.51 -0.45
CA ILE A 86 14.59 -2.68 -0.14
C ILE A 86 14.92 -2.70 1.37
N LEU A 87 15.32 -1.56 1.93
CA LEU A 87 15.62 -1.46 3.36
C LEU A 87 14.39 -1.78 4.23
N CYS A 88 13.22 -1.30 3.83
CA CYS A 88 11.96 -1.54 4.53
C CYS A 88 11.51 -3.00 4.46
N ASP A 89 11.61 -3.62 3.29
CA ASP A 89 11.32 -5.05 3.09
C ASP A 89 12.23 -5.93 3.97
N ARG A 90 13.54 -5.62 3.99
CA ARG A 90 14.51 -6.27 4.89
C ARG A 90 14.15 -6.11 6.36
N ALA A 91 13.80 -4.89 6.78
CA ALA A 91 13.44 -4.59 8.16
C ALA A 91 12.20 -5.37 8.62
N ILE A 92 11.22 -5.60 7.75
CA ILE A 92 9.97 -6.31 8.07
C ILE A 92 10.17 -7.82 8.09
N ASN A 93 11.06 -8.32 7.23
CA ASN A 93 11.43 -9.72 7.21
C ASN A 93 12.23 -10.12 8.46
N ASN A 94 12.96 -9.18 9.07
CA ASN A 94 13.67 -9.39 10.31
C ASN A 94 12.80 -9.12 11.56
N LYS A 95 12.51 -10.17 12.34
CA LYS A 95 11.70 -10.07 13.57
C LYS A 95 12.37 -9.23 14.66
N GLU A 96 13.69 -9.31 14.79
CA GLU A 96 14.45 -8.61 15.82
C GLU A 96 14.40 -7.09 15.59
N ILE A 97 14.53 -6.65 14.34
CA ILE A 97 14.44 -5.23 13.99
C ILE A 97 13.05 -4.67 14.34
N LEU A 98 11.98 -5.39 13.98
CA LEU A 98 10.62 -4.97 14.35
C LEU A 98 10.44 -4.90 15.87
N GLU A 99 11.02 -5.82 16.62
CA GLU A 99 10.96 -5.80 18.08
C GLU A 99 11.75 -4.64 18.69
N ILE A 100 12.93 -4.33 18.17
CA ILE A 100 13.72 -3.15 18.56
C ILE A 100 12.93 -1.85 18.27
N LEU A 101 12.34 -1.73 17.08
CA LEU A 101 11.55 -0.56 16.70
C LEU A 101 10.32 -0.39 17.60
N LEU A 102 9.60 -1.48 17.90
CA LEU A 102 8.45 -1.46 18.80
C LEU A 102 8.86 -1.15 20.24
N HIS A 103 9.96 -1.73 20.73
CA HIS A 103 10.48 -1.44 22.06
C HIS A 103 10.93 0.02 22.20
N GLY A 104 11.45 0.60 21.12
CA GLY A 104 11.78 2.01 21.06
C GLY A 104 10.60 2.95 21.26
N LEU A 105 9.36 2.50 21.07
CA LEU A 105 8.16 3.28 21.38
C LEU A 105 7.91 3.46 22.88
N ALA A 106 8.36 2.51 23.71
CA ALA A 106 8.19 2.56 25.17
C ALA A 106 9.41 3.11 25.91
N GLN A 107 10.43 3.58 25.20
CA GLN A 107 11.58 4.25 25.81
C GLN A 107 11.16 5.63 26.33
N GLU A 108 11.73 6.10 27.44
CA GLU A 108 11.38 7.43 27.96
C GLU A 108 11.98 8.56 27.09
N GLN A 109 13.16 8.32 26.51
CA GLN A 109 13.89 9.31 25.72
C GLN A 109 13.14 9.67 24.42
N TYR A 110 12.70 10.94 24.35
CA TYR A 110 11.94 11.48 23.21
C TYR A 110 12.62 11.26 21.85
N GLU A 111 13.92 11.55 21.75
CA GLU A 111 14.70 11.43 20.51
C GLU A 111 14.76 10.01 19.95
N TYR A 112 14.83 9.01 20.82
CA TYR A 112 14.84 7.61 20.38
C TYR A 112 13.43 7.18 19.94
N ARG A 113 12.41 7.54 20.71
CA ARG A 113 10.99 7.30 20.40
C ARG A 113 10.59 7.87 19.06
N ILE A 114 10.91 9.13 18.77
CA ILE A 114 10.52 9.78 17.51
C ILE A 114 11.21 9.13 16.31
N LYS A 115 12.46 8.68 16.44
CA LYS A 115 13.17 7.93 15.39
C LYS A 115 12.48 6.61 15.11
N SER A 116 12.15 5.83 16.14
CA SER A 116 11.41 4.58 15.99
C SER A 116 10.01 4.78 15.41
N LEU A 117 9.29 5.82 15.83
CA LEU A 117 7.98 6.18 15.27
C LEU A 117 8.05 6.55 13.80
N ARG A 118 9.07 7.33 13.39
CA ARG A 118 9.29 7.71 11.99
C ARG A 118 9.61 6.48 11.14
N ALA A 119 10.50 5.61 11.62
CA ALA A 119 10.81 4.36 10.94
C ALA A 119 9.56 3.48 10.77
N LEU A 120 8.78 3.27 11.83
CA LEU A 120 7.53 2.49 11.76
C LEU A 120 6.48 3.13 10.85
N ASN A 121 6.32 4.46 10.87
CA ASN A 121 5.40 5.14 9.97
C ASN A 121 5.86 5.06 8.51
N LEU A 122 7.17 5.07 8.25
CA LEU A 122 7.73 4.86 6.92
C LEU A 122 7.42 3.45 6.41
N LEU A 123 7.65 2.43 7.24
CA LEU A 123 7.27 1.04 6.94
C LEU A 123 5.78 0.96 6.60
N MET A 124 4.93 1.53 7.44
CA MET A 124 3.49 1.54 7.20
C MET A 124 3.06 2.38 5.98
N GLY A 125 3.80 3.43 5.62
CA GLY A 125 3.54 4.22 4.42
C GLY A 125 3.71 3.42 3.13
N LEU A 126 4.60 2.43 3.15
CA LEU A 126 4.83 1.50 2.05
C LEU A 126 3.84 0.33 2.02
N SER A 127 2.95 0.23 3.01
CA SER A 127 1.98 -0.89 3.09
C SER A 127 0.94 -0.89 1.97
N SER A 128 0.79 0.20 1.22
CA SER A 128 -0.06 0.23 0.02
C SER A 128 0.43 -0.76 -1.04
N SER A 129 1.75 -1.00 -1.10
CA SER A 129 2.37 -1.95 -2.02
C SER A 129 2.32 -3.38 -1.49
N ASN A 130 2.29 -3.57 -0.17
CA ASN A 130 2.30 -4.90 0.42
C ASN A 130 1.54 -4.93 1.78
N PRO A 131 0.39 -5.63 1.85
CA PRO A 131 -0.46 -5.67 3.05
C PRO A 131 0.16 -6.46 4.21
N ASP A 132 1.18 -7.30 3.95
CA ASP A 132 1.83 -8.13 4.96
C ASP A 132 2.51 -7.30 6.06
N TYR A 133 2.89 -6.07 5.72
CA TYR A 133 3.46 -5.07 6.60
C TYR A 133 2.59 -4.86 7.85
N ILE A 134 1.29 -4.69 7.63
CA ILE A 134 0.31 -4.40 8.68
C ILE A 134 0.02 -5.66 9.49
N LEU A 135 -0.04 -6.81 8.82
CA LEU A 135 -0.29 -8.11 9.44
C LEU A 135 0.82 -8.46 10.44
N ARG A 136 2.09 -8.23 10.10
CA ARG A 136 3.21 -8.52 11.01
C ARG A 136 3.23 -7.63 12.24
N LEU A 137 2.75 -6.39 12.12
CA LEU A 137 2.60 -5.44 13.22
C LEU A 137 1.34 -5.68 14.06
N HIS A 138 0.39 -6.52 13.61
CA HIS A 138 -0.84 -6.84 14.32
C HIS A 138 -0.65 -7.78 15.54
N LYS A 139 0.39 -7.54 16.36
CA LYS A 139 0.65 -8.25 17.62
C LYS A 139 0.07 -7.50 18.81
N GLN A 140 -0.36 -8.21 19.86
CA GLN A 140 -0.87 -7.56 21.08
C GLN A 140 0.17 -6.61 21.71
N ASN A 141 1.44 -7.01 21.69
CA ASN A 141 2.55 -6.21 22.21
C ASN A 141 2.70 -4.88 21.47
N ALA A 142 2.48 -4.85 20.15
CA ALA A 142 2.57 -3.62 19.37
C ALA A 142 1.55 -2.58 19.84
N TYR A 143 0.29 -2.99 20.08
CA TYR A 143 -0.73 -2.09 20.63
C TYR A 143 -0.37 -1.60 22.04
N HIS A 144 0.24 -2.46 22.87
CA HIS A 144 0.74 -2.06 24.18
C HIS A 144 1.82 -0.98 24.08
N PHE A 145 2.82 -1.18 23.24
CA PHE A 145 3.90 -0.21 23.01
C PHE A 145 3.39 1.12 22.43
N ILE A 146 2.39 1.09 21.56
CA ILE A 146 1.70 2.30 21.06
C ILE A 146 1.06 3.07 22.21
N VAL A 147 0.33 2.38 23.10
CA VAL A 147 -0.31 3.03 24.24
C VAL A 147 0.72 3.58 25.23
N CYS A 148 1.82 2.86 25.49
CA CYS A 148 2.94 3.35 26.30
C CYS A 148 3.56 4.60 25.70
N CYS A 149 3.80 4.62 24.38
CA CYS A 149 4.32 5.81 23.70
C CYS A 149 3.41 7.03 23.87
N LEU A 150 2.09 6.83 23.72
CA LEU A 150 1.11 7.89 23.94
C LEU A 150 1.10 8.38 25.39
N GLU A 151 1.27 7.47 26.35
CA GLU A 151 1.39 7.80 27.77
C GLU A 151 2.64 8.65 28.05
N HIS A 152 3.79 8.32 27.45
CA HIS A 152 4.99 9.17 27.54
C HIS A 152 4.78 10.54 26.89
N CYS A 153 4.07 10.62 25.75
CA CYS A 153 3.76 11.91 25.12
C CYS A 153 2.94 12.85 26.03
N LEU A 154 2.17 12.33 26.99
CA LEU A 154 1.46 13.17 27.98
C LEU A 154 2.41 13.87 28.96
N ASN A 155 3.57 13.27 29.23
CA ASN A 155 4.56 13.83 30.14
C ASN A 155 5.49 14.82 29.41
N ASP A 156 5.73 14.59 28.13
CA ASP A 156 6.64 15.42 27.33
C ASP A 156 6.05 16.77 26.94
N CYS A 157 4.73 16.87 26.80
CA CYS A 157 4.05 18.05 26.29
C CYS A 157 2.80 18.37 27.11
N ALA A 158 2.55 19.67 27.30
CA ALA A 158 1.33 20.12 27.96
C ALA A 158 0.10 19.66 27.17
N VAL A 159 -0.89 19.15 27.89
CA VAL A 159 -2.16 18.70 27.30
C VAL A 159 -2.85 19.90 26.64
N PRO A 160 -3.26 19.80 25.36
CA PRO A 160 -3.97 20.88 24.70
C PRO A 160 -5.28 21.19 25.41
N ASP A 161 -5.62 22.47 25.53
CA ASP A 161 -6.95 22.87 25.99
C ASP A 161 -8.00 22.49 24.93
N LEU A 162 -8.96 21.66 25.34
CA LEU A 162 -10.06 21.18 24.49
C LEU A 162 -11.38 21.92 24.78
N SER A 163 -11.32 23.01 25.55
CA SER A 163 -12.48 23.84 25.87
C SER A 163 -13.04 24.54 24.64
N ASP A 164 -12.19 25.02 23.75
CA ASP A 164 -12.59 25.66 22.51
C ASP A 164 -12.98 24.62 21.45
N SER A 165 -14.24 24.69 21.05
CA SER A 165 -14.81 23.80 20.08
C SER A 165 -14.47 24.14 18.62
N HIS A 166 -14.09 25.38 18.31
CA HIS A 166 -13.82 25.84 16.93
C HIS A 166 -12.34 25.80 16.58
N TRP A 167 -11.47 25.72 17.58
CA TRP A 167 -10.03 25.60 17.40
C TRP A 167 -9.62 24.16 17.11
N ASP A 168 -8.79 23.95 16.07
CA ASP A 168 -8.17 22.65 15.79
C ASP A 168 -6.78 22.56 16.43
N GLU A 169 -6.74 22.07 17.65
CA GLU A 169 -5.53 21.86 18.42
C GLU A 169 -4.66 20.71 17.86
N TYR A 170 -5.24 19.85 17.01
CA TYR A 170 -4.55 18.66 16.52
C TYR A 170 -3.27 19.01 15.76
N GLN A 171 -3.23 20.11 15.01
CA GLN A 171 -2.03 20.52 14.27
C GLN A 171 -0.89 20.93 15.20
N LEU A 172 -1.22 21.49 16.36
CA LEU A 172 -0.25 21.94 17.37
C LEU A 172 0.23 20.81 18.29
N ARG A 173 -0.42 19.65 18.27
CA ARG A 173 0.05 18.47 19.01
C ARG A 173 1.45 18.07 18.57
N ASP A 174 2.14 17.42 19.49
CA ASP A 174 3.50 16.94 19.28
C ASP A 174 3.61 16.00 18.07
N LYS A 175 4.77 16.01 17.42
CA LYS A 175 5.03 15.19 16.24
C LYS A 175 5.01 13.69 16.58
N ALA A 176 5.54 13.29 17.74
CA ALA A 176 5.52 11.88 18.16
C ALA A 176 4.09 11.42 18.41
N GLU A 177 3.28 12.25 19.08
CA GLU A 177 1.87 11.96 19.32
C GLU A 177 1.08 11.78 18.02
N LYS A 178 1.21 12.72 17.07
CA LYS A 178 0.54 12.64 15.76
C LYS A 178 0.93 11.38 14.98
N LEU A 179 2.21 11.03 14.96
CA LEU A 179 2.72 9.81 14.30
C LEU A 179 2.23 8.54 15.00
N CYS A 180 2.14 8.54 16.33
CA CYS A 180 1.64 7.42 17.10
C CYS A 180 0.13 7.19 16.86
N LEU A 181 -0.66 8.27 16.82
CA LEU A 181 -2.08 8.21 16.48
C LEU A 181 -2.31 7.76 15.04
N ALA A 182 -1.44 8.16 14.11
CA ALA A 182 -1.49 7.69 12.72
C ALA A 182 -1.26 6.18 12.63
N LEU A 183 -0.25 5.67 13.33
CA LEU A 183 0.03 4.23 13.42
C LEU A 183 -1.14 3.46 14.05
N ALA A 184 -1.68 3.97 15.16
CA ALA A 184 -2.83 3.38 15.84
C ALA A 184 -4.06 3.32 14.92
N TYR A 185 -4.34 4.38 14.18
CA TYR A 185 -5.44 4.41 13.21
C TYR A 185 -5.27 3.38 12.11
N GLN A 186 -4.10 3.31 11.47
CA GLN A 186 -3.84 2.35 10.39
C GLN A 186 -4.01 0.89 10.86
N LEU A 187 -3.59 0.57 12.08
CA LEU A 187 -3.79 -0.77 12.64
C LEU A 187 -5.27 -1.04 12.97
N CYS A 188 -6.01 -0.02 13.44
CA CYS A 188 -7.42 -0.14 13.76
C CYS A 188 -8.33 -0.16 12.53
N SER A 189 -7.96 0.52 11.45
CA SER A 189 -8.73 0.52 10.21
C SER A 189 -8.75 -0.86 9.56
N ASN A 190 -7.64 -1.60 9.65
CA ASN A 190 -7.48 -2.89 8.98
C ASN A 190 -7.88 -4.09 9.85
N HIS A 191 -7.59 -4.07 11.16
CA HIS A 191 -7.85 -5.23 12.03
C HIS A 191 -8.86 -4.96 13.15
N GLY A 192 -9.46 -3.77 13.16
CA GLY A 192 -10.39 -3.33 14.19
C GLY A 192 -9.71 -2.88 15.50
N ALA A 193 -10.47 -2.21 16.35
CA ALA A 193 -9.94 -1.54 17.54
C ALA A 193 -9.92 -2.42 18.81
N ARG A 194 -10.18 -3.73 18.72
CA ARG A 194 -10.31 -4.61 19.89
C ARG A 194 -9.00 -4.71 20.69
N LYS A 195 -7.88 -4.93 20.01
CA LYS A 195 -6.55 -5.05 20.67
C LYS A 195 -6.09 -3.72 21.26
N LEU A 196 -6.39 -2.60 20.59
CA LEU A 196 -6.12 -1.25 21.09
C LEU A 196 -6.91 -0.94 22.37
N ALA A 197 -8.20 -1.30 22.40
CA ALA A 197 -9.02 -1.17 23.61
C ALA A 197 -8.44 -2.01 24.77
N LYS A 198 -8.06 -3.27 24.51
CA LYS A 198 -7.42 -4.14 25.52
C LYS A 198 -6.07 -3.62 26.02
N ALA A 199 -5.33 -2.89 25.19
CA ALA A 199 -4.06 -2.29 25.57
C ALA A 199 -4.22 -1.08 26.52
N GLY A 200 -5.46 -0.62 26.74
CA GLY A 200 -5.76 0.47 27.67
C GLY A 200 -5.69 1.86 27.05
N PHE A 201 -5.86 2.00 25.73
CA PHE A 201 -5.77 3.29 25.03
C PHE A 201 -6.71 4.35 25.64
N VAL A 202 -7.91 3.94 26.05
CA VAL A 202 -8.91 4.87 26.58
C VAL A 202 -8.53 5.32 27.98
N GLU A 203 -8.19 4.39 28.85
CA GLU A 203 -7.92 4.61 30.27
C GLU A 203 -6.58 5.30 30.49
N LYS A 204 -5.55 4.89 29.74
CA LYS A 204 -4.17 5.37 29.93
C LYS A 204 -3.87 6.68 29.23
N TRP A 205 -4.58 6.99 28.13
CA TRP A 205 -4.28 8.17 27.33
C TRP A 205 -5.50 9.04 27.05
N LEU A 206 -6.58 8.49 26.48
CA LEU A 206 -7.72 9.31 26.04
C LEU A 206 -8.40 10.00 27.23
N ALA A 207 -8.61 9.30 28.34
CA ALA A 207 -9.27 9.82 29.53
C ALA A 207 -8.46 10.89 30.28
N LYS A 208 -7.14 10.94 30.05
CA LYS A 208 -6.21 11.91 30.66
C LYS A 208 -6.13 13.24 29.89
N GLN A 209 -6.78 13.35 28.72
CA GLN A 209 -6.91 14.63 28.02
C GLN A 209 -7.82 15.59 28.79
N ASP A 210 -7.70 16.90 28.52
CA ASP A 210 -8.49 17.93 29.20
C ASP A 210 -9.93 18.02 28.69
N TRP A 211 -10.74 17.03 29.03
CA TRP A 211 -12.18 17.02 28.75
C TRP A 211 -12.99 17.89 29.73
N GLY A 212 -12.35 18.55 30.71
CA GLY A 212 -13.00 19.29 31.78
C GLY A 212 -13.10 18.54 33.11
N THR A 213 -13.43 19.28 34.18
CA THR A 213 -13.37 18.83 35.58
C THR A 213 -14.59 18.00 36.00
N HIS A 214 -15.80 18.40 35.61
CA HIS A 214 -17.04 17.71 35.99
C HIS A 214 -17.40 16.60 34.99
N PRO A 215 -17.95 15.46 35.46
CA PRO A 215 -18.26 14.31 34.60
C PRO A 215 -19.26 14.65 33.48
N GLU A 216 -20.24 15.52 33.75
CA GLU A 216 -21.20 15.94 32.73
C GLU A 216 -20.56 16.81 31.65
N MET A 217 -19.67 17.73 32.06
CA MET A 217 -18.90 18.56 31.12
C MET A 217 -17.98 17.70 30.24
N ARG A 218 -17.38 16.65 30.81
CA ARG A 218 -16.53 15.70 30.06
C ARG A 218 -17.31 15.02 28.95
N VAL A 219 -18.49 14.49 29.25
CA VAL A 219 -19.36 13.86 28.24
C VAL A 219 -19.79 14.87 27.17
N LEU A 220 -20.16 16.08 27.57
CA LEU A 220 -20.60 17.14 26.65
C LEU A 220 -19.47 17.58 25.72
N ARG A 221 -18.31 17.95 26.26
CA ARG A 221 -17.14 18.40 25.48
C ARG A 221 -16.62 17.30 24.58
N PHE A 222 -16.56 16.06 25.08
CA PHE A 222 -16.20 14.91 24.25
C PHE A 222 -17.19 14.69 23.11
N ALA A 223 -18.49 14.80 23.34
CA ALA A 223 -19.50 14.70 22.29
C ALA A 223 -19.39 15.83 21.25
N MET A 224 -19.18 17.08 21.70
CA MET A 224 -18.95 18.24 20.83
C MET A 224 -17.70 18.07 19.97
N TYR A 225 -16.59 17.62 20.57
CA TYR A 225 -15.34 17.34 19.89
C TYR A 225 -15.52 16.31 18.78
N MET A 226 -16.16 15.18 19.10
CA MET A 226 -16.42 14.08 18.15
C MET A 226 -17.38 14.48 17.02
N GLY A 227 -18.27 15.44 17.26
CA GLY A 227 -19.21 15.94 16.26
C GLY A 227 -18.65 17.00 15.31
N ARG A 228 -17.68 17.80 15.78
CA ARG A 228 -17.16 18.96 15.04
C ARG A 228 -15.80 18.72 14.39
N LYS A 229 -14.92 17.91 15.01
CA LYS A 229 -13.55 17.71 14.53
C LYS A 229 -13.44 16.51 13.59
N LYS A 230 -12.52 16.59 12.63
CA LYS A 230 -12.22 15.54 11.65
C LYS A 230 -10.73 15.20 11.69
N ASN A 231 -10.27 14.71 12.83
CA ASN A 231 -8.86 14.38 13.05
C ASN A 231 -8.69 12.90 13.40
N ARG A 232 -7.42 12.48 13.53
CA ARG A 232 -7.07 11.07 13.77
C ARG A 232 -7.64 10.51 15.07
N ILE A 233 -7.81 11.36 16.08
CA ILE A 233 -8.41 10.97 17.37
C ILE A 233 -9.87 10.56 17.15
N VAL A 234 -10.65 11.39 16.44
CA VAL A 234 -12.04 11.09 16.11
C VAL A 234 -12.14 9.80 15.28
N GLU A 235 -11.23 9.61 14.32
CA GLU A 235 -11.19 8.39 13.51
C GLU A 235 -10.94 7.12 14.35
N VAL A 236 -9.95 7.15 15.24
CA VAL A 236 -9.64 6.03 16.15
C VAL A 236 -10.80 5.77 17.12
N VAL A 237 -11.39 6.81 17.70
CA VAL A 237 -12.53 6.70 18.61
C VAL A 237 -13.76 6.11 17.89
N ASN A 238 -14.01 6.50 16.64
CA ASN A 238 -15.10 5.92 15.85
C ASN A 238 -14.88 4.42 15.62
N LYS A 239 -13.64 3.96 15.40
CA LYS A 239 -13.31 2.53 15.34
C LYS A 239 -13.47 1.83 16.68
N LEU A 240 -13.18 2.51 17.80
CA LEU A 240 -13.43 1.98 19.15
C LEU A 240 -14.93 1.85 19.45
N ARG A 241 -15.78 2.77 18.98
CA ARG A 241 -17.24 2.69 19.14
C ARG A 241 -17.87 1.48 18.43
N GLN A 242 -17.23 1.01 17.36
CA GLN A 242 -17.67 -0.18 16.62
C GLN A 242 -17.40 -1.49 17.39
N CYS A 243 -16.54 -1.49 18.40
CA CYS A 243 -16.22 -2.68 19.18
C CYS A 243 -16.80 -2.60 20.61
N HIS A 244 -17.33 -3.72 21.10
CA HIS A 244 -17.94 -3.78 22.42
C HIS A 244 -16.93 -3.44 23.54
N SER A 245 -15.69 -3.91 23.42
CA SER A 245 -14.61 -3.59 24.37
C SER A 245 -14.27 -2.10 24.41
N GLY A 246 -14.24 -1.43 23.25
CA GLY A 246 -13.98 0.02 23.18
C GLY A 246 -15.15 0.83 23.73
N MET A 247 -16.38 0.44 23.42
CA MET A 247 -17.58 1.05 24.01
C MET A 247 -17.63 0.92 25.52
N ARG A 248 -17.23 -0.24 26.07
CA ARG A 248 -17.13 -0.44 27.51
C ARG A 248 -16.08 0.48 28.13
N ALA A 249 -14.87 0.49 27.58
CA ALA A 249 -13.79 1.36 28.05
C ALA A 249 -14.17 2.86 28.04
N LEU A 250 -14.89 3.32 27.01
CA LEU A 250 -15.36 4.71 26.93
C LEU A 250 -16.42 5.07 27.99
N ARG A 251 -17.27 4.12 28.38
CA ARG A 251 -18.23 4.31 29.49
C ARG A 251 -17.53 4.27 30.84
N ASP A 252 -16.65 3.30 31.04
CA ASP A 252 -15.87 3.15 32.27
C ASP A 252 -15.01 4.41 32.53
N ALA A 253 -14.50 5.05 31.47
CA ALA A 253 -13.78 6.32 31.52
C ALA A 253 -14.68 7.58 31.66
N LYS A 254 -16.00 7.43 31.78
CA LYS A 254 -17.00 8.51 31.88
C LYS A 254 -16.94 9.52 30.71
N LEU A 255 -16.57 9.05 29.52
CA LEU A 255 -16.56 9.86 28.29
C LEU A 255 -17.87 9.75 27.52
N LEU A 256 -18.62 8.67 27.74
CA LEU A 256 -19.96 8.46 27.20
C LEU A 256 -20.97 8.32 28.34
N LYS A 257 -22.19 8.81 28.12
CA LYS A 257 -23.30 8.58 29.03
C LYS A 257 -23.62 7.08 29.06
N GLU A 258 -23.84 6.54 30.26
CA GLU A 258 -24.35 5.19 30.40
C GLU A 258 -25.73 5.09 29.73
N PRO A 259 -26.04 3.97 29.05
CA PRO A 259 -27.39 3.73 28.60
C PRO A 259 -28.30 3.75 29.84
N SER A 260 -29.24 4.68 29.87
CA SER A 260 -30.22 4.75 30.95
C SER A 260 -30.89 3.38 31.10
N PRO A 261 -30.99 2.80 32.30
CA PRO A 261 -31.72 1.55 32.49
C PRO A 261 -33.20 1.66 32.06
N ASN A 262 -33.73 2.88 31.90
CA ASN A 262 -35.09 3.15 31.39
C ASN A 262 -35.18 3.35 29.87
N SER A 263 -34.10 3.23 29.09
CA SER A 263 -34.22 3.12 27.63
C SER A 263 -34.51 1.66 27.25
N LEU A 264 -35.80 1.31 27.29
CA LEU A 264 -36.34 0.05 26.76
C LEU A 264 -35.80 -0.25 25.35
N PRO A 265 -35.47 -1.51 25.02
CA PRO A 265 -35.06 -1.91 23.68
C PRO A 265 -36.29 -2.11 22.78
N ASN A 266 -37.11 -1.08 22.60
CA ASN A 266 -38.26 -1.11 21.69
C ASN A 266 -38.40 0.23 20.95
N SER A 267 -37.40 0.54 20.12
CA SER A 267 -37.60 1.47 19.01
C SER A 267 -38.05 0.65 17.79
N PRO A 268 -39.17 0.99 17.11
CA PRO A 268 -39.63 0.28 15.91
C PRO A 268 -38.58 0.20 14.78
N ARG A 269 -37.59 1.12 14.78
CA ARG A 269 -36.52 1.17 13.78
C ARG A 269 -35.52 0.03 13.87
N SER A 270 -35.27 -0.54 15.05
CA SER A 270 -34.31 -1.64 15.21
C SER A 270 -34.91 -3.00 14.85
N ARG A 271 -36.24 -3.16 14.90
CA ARG A 271 -36.94 -4.34 14.35
C ARG A 271 -36.95 -4.33 12.82
N GLN A 272 -37.26 -3.19 12.18
CA GLN A 272 -37.27 -3.08 10.71
C GLN A 272 -35.91 -3.38 10.05
N LEU A 273 -34.80 -2.94 10.63
CA LEU A 273 -33.44 -3.23 10.11
C LEU A 273 -33.04 -4.71 10.26
N ARG A 274 -33.57 -5.40 11.29
CA ARG A 274 -33.27 -6.81 11.56
C ARG A 274 -34.17 -7.75 10.76
N GLU A 275 -35.43 -7.37 10.55
CA GLU A 275 -36.39 -8.07 9.70
C GLU A 275 -35.99 -7.96 8.22
N GLY A 276 -35.60 -6.77 7.75
CA GLY A 276 -35.08 -6.59 6.38
C GLY A 276 -33.86 -7.46 6.07
N SER A 277 -32.99 -7.75 7.05
CA SER A 277 -31.82 -8.62 6.87
C SER A 277 -32.17 -10.10 6.75
N VAL A 278 -33.18 -10.57 7.49
CA VAL A 278 -33.62 -11.97 7.47
C VAL A 278 -34.51 -12.24 6.24
N GLU A 279 -35.39 -11.30 5.91
CA GLU A 279 -36.29 -11.39 4.75
C GLU A 279 -35.52 -11.22 3.43
N GLN A 280 -34.56 -10.28 3.34
CA GLN A 280 -33.65 -10.20 2.18
C GLN A 280 -32.74 -11.44 2.07
N ARG A 281 -32.35 -12.09 3.18
CA ARG A 281 -31.60 -13.35 3.12
C ARG A 281 -32.46 -14.53 2.68
N ARG A 282 -33.76 -14.53 3.00
CA ARG A 282 -34.73 -15.51 2.50
C ARG A 282 -35.00 -15.30 1.00
N LEU A 283 -35.24 -14.06 0.56
CA LEU A 283 -35.38 -13.71 -0.86
C LEU A 283 -34.12 -14.08 -1.66
N ARG A 284 -32.92 -13.76 -1.15
CA ARG A 284 -31.66 -14.17 -1.80
C ARG A 284 -31.40 -15.68 -1.79
N ARG A 285 -32.03 -16.44 -0.89
CA ARG A 285 -31.98 -17.91 -0.90
C ARG A 285 -33.01 -18.50 -1.88
N GLN A 286 -34.13 -17.84 -2.11
CA GLN A 286 -35.10 -18.24 -3.14
C GLN A 286 -34.61 -17.89 -4.56
N HIS A 287 -33.85 -16.80 -4.74
CA HIS A 287 -33.34 -16.31 -6.04
C HIS A 287 -32.04 -16.97 -6.55
N ARG A 288 -31.69 -18.19 -6.12
CA ARG A 288 -30.37 -18.78 -6.44
C ARG A 288 -30.44 -20.17 -7.04
N GLU A 289 -31.14 -20.34 -8.16
CA GLU A 289 -30.87 -21.43 -9.11
C GLU A 289 -31.12 -20.93 -10.53
N ALA A 290 -30.08 -20.35 -11.15
CA ALA A 290 -30.03 -20.14 -12.59
C ALA A 290 -29.02 -21.14 -13.15
N MET A 291 -29.42 -21.95 -14.12
CA MET A 291 -28.53 -22.88 -14.82
C MET A 291 -28.07 -22.23 -16.11
N VAL A 292 -26.76 -22.17 -16.34
CA VAL A 292 -26.19 -21.67 -17.59
C VAL A 292 -25.71 -22.85 -18.42
N LEU A 293 -26.28 -23.01 -19.62
CA LEU A 293 -25.96 -24.10 -20.54
C LEU A 293 -25.44 -23.51 -21.85
N ASN A 294 -24.11 -23.57 -22.05
CA ASN A 294 -23.45 -23.14 -23.27
C ASN A 294 -22.67 -24.33 -23.87
N ASP A 295 -22.83 -24.54 -25.17
CA ASP A 295 -22.17 -25.60 -25.95
C ASP A 295 -20.73 -25.26 -26.36
N GLY A 296 -20.25 -24.05 -26.06
CA GLY A 296 -18.87 -23.59 -26.28
C GLY A 296 -18.59 -23.09 -27.70
N THR A 297 -19.59 -23.06 -28.59
CA THR A 297 -19.42 -22.63 -29.99
C THR A 297 -19.59 -21.13 -30.19
N ARG A 298 -20.11 -20.42 -29.19
CA ARG A 298 -20.35 -18.97 -29.21
C ARG A 298 -20.15 -18.32 -27.83
N PRO A 299 -19.84 -17.00 -27.78
CA PRO A 299 -19.78 -16.25 -26.52
C PRO A 299 -21.13 -16.27 -25.80
N LEU A 300 -21.07 -16.28 -24.46
CA LEU A 300 -22.23 -16.42 -23.58
C LEU A 300 -23.28 -15.34 -23.87
N GLY A 301 -24.48 -15.79 -24.24
CA GLY A 301 -25.64 -14.95 -24.50
C GLY A 301 -26.71 -15.12 -23.42
N GLN A 302 -27.66 -14.19 -23.38
CA GLN A 302 -28.82 -14.27 -22.47
C GLN A 302 -29.67 -15.53 -22.67
N ALA A 303 -29.63 -16.11 -23.88
CA ALA A 303 -30.30 -17.37 -24.21
C ALA A 303 -29.68 -18.61 -23.53
N ASP A 304 -28.46 -18.51 -23.01
CA ASP A 304 -27.77 -19.61 -22.36
C ASP A 304 -28.14 -19.69 -20.85
N ILE A 305 -28.97 -18.76 -20.35
CA ILE A 305 -29.36 -18.64 -18.94
C ILE A 305 -30.79 -19.14 -18.76
N ILE A 306 -30.97 -20.21 -17.99
CA ILE A 306 -32.27 -20.78 -17.64
C ILE A 306 -32.60 -20.40 -16.20
N GLU A 307 -33.61 -19.56 -16.02
CA GLU A 307 -34.17 -19.18 -14.72
C GLU A 307 -35.54 -19.83 -14.53
N ARG A 308 -35.94 -20.09 -13.29
CA ARG A 308 -37.23 -20.73 -12.97
C ARG A 308 -38.33 -19.66 -12.91
N ASP A 309 -39.29 -19.68 -13.84
CA ASP A 309 -40.43 -18.75 -13.84
C ASP A 309 -41.36 -18.98 -12.64
N HIS A 310 -41.85 -17.87 -12.06
CA HIS A 310 -42.60 -17.86 -10.80
C HIS A 310 -44.12 -18.14 -10.91
N ASP A 311 -44.65 -18.44 -12.10
CA ASP A 311 -46.10 -18.57 -12.32
C ASP A 311 -46.61 -20.00 -12.60
N SER A 312 -45.88 -21.05 -12.22
CA SER A 312 -46.42 -22.43 -12.24
C SER A 312 -46.92 -22.85 -10.85
N PRO A 313 -48.22 -23.16 -10.68
CA PRO A 313 -48.71 -23.74 -9.43
C PRO A 313 -48.19 -25.17 -9.27
N ALA A 314 -47.92 -25.53 -8.03
CA ALA A 314 -47.37 -26.83 -7.61
C ALA A 314 -48.30 -28.02 -7.90
#